data_AF-A0AAE9D131-F1
#
_entry.id   AF-A0AAE9D131-F1
#
_cell.length_a   1.000
_cell.length_b   1.000
_cell.length_c   1.000
_cell.angle_alpha   90.00
_cell.angle_beta   90.00
_cell.angle_gamma   90.00
#
_symmetry.space_group_name_H-M   'P 1'
#
loop_
_entity.id
_entity.type
_entity.pdbx_description
1 polymer ?
#
loop_
_entity_poly.entity_id
_entity_poly.type
_entity_poly.pdbx_seq_one_letter_code
_entity_poly.pdbx_strand_id
1 'polypeptide(L)'
;MLHDETYRSHSEKEICDLKRSIEILKKIPDKLNGKNYIYTDDPENKDIVEACKRERSKILEELAELRKRNLANPEDFQKLISILEELENLLNGFFTMISEVEVEQSVVEYYKNIELEFEKLCKIVVCMR
;
A
#
# COMPACT_ATOMS: atom_id res chain seq x y z
N MET A 1 -8.14 -20.47 -24.21
CA MET A 1 -8.69 -20.42 -22.84
C MET A 1 -7.64 -20.53 -21.74
N LEU A 2 -6.34 -20.74 -22.03
CA LEU A 2 -5.27 -20.82 -21.01
C LEU A 2 -4.70 -19.46 -20.53
N HIS A 3 -4.97 -18.35 -21.22
CA HIS A 3 -4.43 -17.05 -20.83
C HIS A 3 -5.17 -16.40 -19.65
N ASP A 4 -6.45 -16.73 -19.44
CA ASP A 4 -7.29 -16.11 -18.42
C ASP A 4 -7.01 -16.62 -17.00
N GLU A 5 -6.75 -17.93 -16.83
CA GLU A 5 -6.54 -18.51 -15.49
C GLU A 5 -5.20 -18.10 -14.87
N THR A 6 -4.15 -18.02 -15.69
CA THR A 6 -2.82 -17.59 -15.24
C THR A 6 -2.85 -16.13 -14.80
N TYR A 7 -3.45 -15.23 -15.61
CA TYR A 7 -3.61 -13.80 -15.28
C TYR A 7 -4.47 -13.56 -14.03
N ARG A 8 -5.50 -14.39 -13.79
CA ARG A 8 -6.32 -14.35 -12.57
C ARG A 8 -5.53 -14.71 -11.32
N SER A 9 -4.70 -15.76 -11.36
CA SER A 9 -3.92 -16.19 -10.20
C SER A 9 -2.82 -15.20 -9.81
N HIS A 10 -2.18 -14.59 -10.81
CA HIS A 10 -1.26 -13.48 -10.61
C HIS A 10 -2.00 -12.31 -9.97
N SER A 11 -3.21 -12.05 -10.46
CA SER A 11 -3.93 -10.87 -10.02
C SER A 11 -4.30 -10.84 -8.54
N GLU A 12 -4.64 -12.01 -8.01
CA GLU A 12 -4.91 -12.21 -6.60
C GLU A 12 -3.63 -12.21 -5.78
N LYS A 13 -2.51 -12.67 -6.35
CA LYS A 13 -1.20 -12.64 -5.71
C LYS A 13 -0.75 -11.20 -5.41
N GLU A 14 -0.73 -10.31 -6.41
CA GLU A 14 -0.25 -8.93 -6.19
C GLU A 14 -1.11 -8.18 -5.15
N ILE A 15 -2.43 -8.39 -5.18
CA ILE A 15 -3.35 -7.82 -4.18
C ILE A 15 -3.12 -8.43 -2.79
N CYS A 16 -2.90 -9.73 -2.70
CA CYS A 16 -2.59 -10.39 -1.43
C CYS A 16 -1.24 -9.95 -0.85
N ASP A 17 -0.22 -9.77 -1.70
CA ASP A 17 1.10 -9.31 -1.28
C ASP A 17 1.05 -7.83 -0.85
N LEU A 18 0.35 -6.96 -1.59
CA LEU A 18 0.05 -5.59 -1.16
C LEU A 18 -0.68 -5.55 0.19
N LYS A 19 -1.70 -6.39 0.37
CA LYS A 19 -2.43 -6.48 1.65
C LYS A 19 -1.47 -6.81 2.80
N ARG A 20 -0.58 -7.78 2.60
CA ARG A 20 0.41 -8.17 3.61
C ARG A 20 1.35 -7.01 3.94
N SER A 21 1.81 -6.28 2.94
CA SER A 21 2.67 -5.12 3.16
C SER A 21 1.92 -4.00 3.91
N ILE A 22 0.68 -3.70 3.55
CA ILE A 22 -0.15 -2.69 4.24
C ILE A 22 -0.37 -3.07 5.72
N GLU A 23 -0.62 -4.34 6.04
CA GLU A 23 -0.70 -4.82 7.43
C GLU A 23 0.62 -4.63 8.21
N ILE A 24 1.77 -4.67 7.54
CA ILE A 24 3.05 -4.32 8.18
C ILE A 24 3.11 -2.82 8.48
N LEU A 25 2.67 -1.96 7.54
CA LEU A 25 2.66 -0.51 7.71
C LEU A 25 1.79 -0.07 8.90
N LYS A 26 0.67 -0.75 9.13
CA LYS A 26 -0.27 -0.51 10.25
C LYS A 26 0.39 -0.42 11.62
N LYS A 27 1.51 -1.13 11.81
CA LYS A 27 2.23 -1.18 13.09
C LYS A 27 2.73 0.19 13.54
N ILE A 28 2.97 1.14 12.62
CA ILE A 28 3.37 2.50 12.96
C ILE A 28 2.19 3.30 13.55
N PRO A 29 1.02 3.40 12.87
CA PRO A 29 -0.19 3.94 13.48
C PRO A 29 -0.58 3.30 14.82
N ASP A 30 -0.44 1.98 14.95
CA ASP A 30 -0.75 1.28 16.20
C ASP A 30 0.17 1.73 17.35
N LYS A 31 1.46 1.97 17.07
CA LYS A 31 2.43 2.50 18.05
C LYS A 31 2.18 3.95 18.43
N LEU A 32 1.57 4.72 17.54
CA LEU A 32 1.16 6.09 17.78
C LEU A 32 -0.16 6.21 18.54
N ASN A 33 -0.91 5.13 18.75
CA ASN A 33 -2.17 5.20 19.46
C ASN A 33 -2.00 5.76 20.89
N GLY A 34 -2.53 6.96 21.13
CA GLY A 34 -2.36 7.68 22.40
C GLY A 34 -1.04 8.45 22.57
N LYS A 35 -0.19 8.54 21.55
CA LYS A 35 1.06 9.31 21.53
C LYS A 35 1.05 10.35 20.40
N ASN A 36 1.57 11.55 20.63
CA ASN A 36 1.64 12.57 19.58
C ASN A 36 2.70 12.26 18.51
N TYR A 37 3.77 11.57 18.91
CA TYR A 37 4.86 11.15 18.03
C TYR A 37 5.57 9.90 18.58
N ILE A 38 6.39 9.26 17.75
CA ILE A 38 7.38 8.26 18.14
C ILE A 38 8.74 8.60 17.52
N TYR A 39 9.83 8.25 18.20
CA TYR A 39 11.18 8.37 17.66
C TYR A 39 11.54 7.14 16.83
N THR A 40 12.13 7.34 15.65
CA THR A 40 12.49 6.25 14.73
C THR A 40 13.74 5.47 15.15
N ASP A 41 14.60 6.08 15.95
CA ASP A 41 15.84 5.50 16.47
C ASP A 41 15.68 4.88 17.87
N ASP A 42 14.54 5.12 18.53
CA ASP A 42 14.18 4.48 19.80
C ASP A 42 14.19 2.95 19.64
N PRO A 43 14.95 2.21 20.46
CA PRO A 43 15.00 0.75 20.43
C PRO A 43 13.63 0.07 20.40
N GLU A 44 12.59 0.65 21.01
CA GLU A 44 11.25 0.07 21.03
C GLU A 44 10.49 0.16 19.70
N ASN A 45 10.88 1.09 18.82
CA ASN A 45 10.21 1.38 17.55
C ASN A 45 11.06 1.05 16.33
N LYS A 46 12.39 1.03 16.49
CA LYS A 46 13.37 0.85 15.41
C LYS A 46 13.07 -0.36 14.53
N ASP A 47 12.82 -1.52 15.13
CA ASP A 47 12.55 -2.75 14.37
C ASP A 47 11.28 -2.65 13.52
N ILE A 48 10.26 -1.94 14.02
CA ILE A 48 8.99 -1.74 13.31
C ILE A 48 9.17 -0.73 12.18
N VAL A 49 9.87 0.38 12.42
CA VAL A 49 10.18 1.39 11.40
C VAL A 49 10.98 0.77 10.26
N GLU A 50 12.03 0.01 10.59
CA GLU A 50 12.85 -0.66 9.59
C GLU A 50 12.07 -1.74 8.83
N ALA A 51 11.20 -2.50 9.49
CA ALA A 51 10.31 -3.44 8.81
C ALA A 51 9.40 -2.71 7.80
N CYS A 52 8.81 -1.57 8.18
CA CYS A 52 7.99 -0.77 7.27
C CYS A 52 8.79 -0.25 6.08
N LYS A 53 9.98 0.33 6.32
CA LYS A 53 10.85 0.84 5.23
C LYS A 53 11.22 -0.22 4.20
N ARG A 54 11.43 -1.47 4.63
CA ARG A 54 11.72 -2.60 3.73
C ARG A 54 10.55 -3.00 2.83
N GLU A 55 9.32 -2.71 3.22
CA GLU A 55 8.15 -2.99 2.39
C GLU A 55 8.03 -2.04 1.19
N ARG A 56 8.72 -0.89 1.20
CA ARG A 56 8.63 0.11 0.13
C ARG A 56 8.92 -0.47 -1.26
N SER A 57 10.01 -1.21 -1.42
CA SER A 57 10.37 -1.76 -2.73
C SER A 57 9.36 -2.80 -3.22
N LYS A 58 8.85 -3.64 -2.31
CA LYS A 58 7.85 -4.66 -2.65
C LYS A 58 6.55 -4.00 -3.09
N ILE A 59 6.07 -3.02 -2.33
CA ILE A 59 4.84 -2.30 -2.68
C ILE A 59 4.96 -1.64 -4.05
N LEU A 60 6.08 -0.98 -4.34
CA LEU A 60 6.29 -0.34 -5.65
C LEU A 60 6.34 -1.36 -6.80
N GLU A 61 6.93 -2.54 -6.57
CA GLU A 61 6.94 -3.64 -7.53
C GLU A 61 5.51 -4.13 -7.81
N GLU A 62 4.72 -4.41 -6.76
CA GLU A 62 3.33 -4.86 -6.93
C GLU A 62 2.47 -3.80 -7.64
N LEU A 63 2.59 -2.52 -7.28
CA LEU A 63 1.90 -1.44 -7.98
C LEU A 63 2.29 -1.37 -9.47
N ALA A 64 3.58 -1.56 -9.79
CA ALA A 64 4.05 -1.58 -11.17
C ALA A 64 3.50 -2.78 -11.97
N GLU A 65 3.40 -3.96 -11.36
CA GLU A 65 2.76 -5.12 -11.99
C GLU A 65 1.26 -4.89 -12.22
N LEU A 66 0.56 -4.28 -11.26
CA LEU A 66 -0.84 -3.88 -11.43
C LEU A 66 -1.04 -2.88 -12.58
N ARG A 67 -0.11 -1.93 -12.77
CA ARG A 67 -0.17 -0.95 -13.87
C ARG A 67 -0.01 -1.58 -15.25
N LYS A 68 0.70 -2.70 -15.37
CA LYS A 68 0.89 -3.41 -16.66
C LYS A 68 -0.38 -4.13 -17.12
N ARG A 69 -1.42 -4.21 -16.29
CA ARG A 69 -2.67 -4.86 -16.65
C ARG A 69 -3.38 -4.09 -17.74
N ASN A 70 -3.75 -4.78 -18.80
CA ASN A 70 -4.61 -4.23 -19.84
C ASN A 70 -6.05 -4.63 -19.54
N LEU A 71 -6.92 -3.67 -19.24
CA LEU A 71 -8.35 -3.96 -19.03
C LEU A 71 -9.12 -3.74 -20.33
N ALA A 72 -10.06 -4.64 -20.61
CA ALA A 72 -10.89 -4.56 -21.82
C ALA A 72 -11.80 -3.32 -21.82
N ASN A 73 -12.21 -2.84 -20.63
CA ASN A 73 -12.97 -1.61 -20.46
C ASN A 73 -12.02 -0.42 -20.21
N PRO A 74 -11.95 0.57 -21.11
CA PRO A 74 -11.12 1.76 -20.94
C PRO A 74 -11.44 2.57 -19.69
N GLU A 75 -12.71 2.63 -19.26
CA GLU A 75 -13.10 3.37 -18.06
C GLU A 75 -12.57 2.70 -16.79
N ASP A 76 -12.65 1.37 -16.71
CA ASP A 76 -12.13 0.63 -15.56
C ASP A 76 -10.61 0.63 -15.55
N PHE A 77 -9.96 0.65 -16.73
CA PHE A 77 -8.53 0.85 -16.82
C PHE A 77 -8.12 2.23 -16.28
N GLN A 78 -8.81 3.30 -16.68
CA GLN A 78 -8.55 4.64 -16.15
C GLN A 78 -8.75 4.71 -14.63
N LYS A 79 -9.84 4.12 -14.10
CA LYS A 79 -10.06 4.05 -12.65
C LYS A 79 -8.93 3.30 -11.93
N LEU A 80 -8.48 2.17 -12.48
CA LEU A 80 -7.35 1.41 -11.94
C LEU A 80 -6.11 2.29 -11.88
N ILE A 81 -5.74 2.95 -12.99
CA ILE A 81 -4.55 3.81 -13.03
C ILE A 81 -4.65 4.95 -12.01
N SER A 82 -5.80 5.63 -11.91
CA SER A 82 -5.98 6.71 -10.93
C SER A 82 -5.83 6.23 -9.48
N ILE A 83 -6.36 5.06 -9.14
CA ILE A 83 -6.21 4.49 -7.79
C ILE A 83 -4.75 4.11 -7.52
N LEU A 84 -4.05 3.55 -8.50
CA LEU A 84 -2.63 3.19 -8.35
C LEU A 84 -1.75 4.44 -8.16
N GLU A 85 -2.05 5.53 -8.86
CA GLU A 85 -1.37 6.82 -8.68
C GLU A 85 -1.62 7.43 -7.30
N GLU A 86 -2.88 7.40 -6.83
CA GLU A 86 -3.21 7.91 -5.50
C GLU A 86 -2.55 7.08 -4.39
N LEU A 87 -2.58 5.74 -4.51
CA LEU A 87 -1.86 4.85 -3.59
C LEU A 87 -0.38 5.18 -3.56
N GLU A 88 0.26 5.33 -4.72
CA GLU A 88 1.68 5.66 -4.79
C GLU A 88 2.01 7.00 -4.12
N ASN A 89 1.18 8.02 -4.31
CA ASN A 89 1.31 9.32 -3.65
C ASN A 89 1.19 9.21 -2.13
N LEU A 90 0.15 8.53 -1.64
CA LEU A 90 -0.09 8.34 -0.21
C LEU A 90 1.04 7.53 0.44
N LEU A 91 1.50 6.48 -0.21
CA LEU A 91 2.63 5.65 0.24
C LEU A 91 3.93 6.44 0.27
N ASN A 92 4.19 7.28 -0.73
CA ASN A 92 5.37 8.15 -0.72
C ASN A 92 5.33 9.14 0.45
N GLY A 93 4.15 9.71 0.76
CA GLY A 93 3.94 10.55 1.94
C GLY A 93 4.21 9.78 3.24
N PHE A 94 3.62 8.59 3.39
CA PHE A 94 3.86 7.69 4.52
C PHE A 94 5.35 7.37 4.70
N PHE A 95 6.04 6.96 3.62
CA PHE A 95 7.46 6.59 3.67
C PHE A 95 8.38 7.77 3.97
N THR A 96 8.00 8.97 3.55
CA THR A 96 8.72 10.21 3.90
C THR A 96 8.61 10.43 5.41
N MET A 97 7.39 10.39 5.97
CA MET A 97 7.17 10.60 7.41
C MET A 97 7.94 9.62 8.29
N ILE A 98 7.97 8.32 7.95
CA ILE A 98 8.71 7.34 8.76
C ILE A 98 10.23 7.38 8.56
N SER A 99 10.71 8.19 7.62
CA SER A 99 12.15 8.41 7.39
C SER A 99 12.69 9.57 8.22
N GLU A 100 11.81 10.40 8.78
CA GLU A 100 12.16 11.47 9.72
C GLU A 100 12.60 10.91 11.08
N VAL A 101 13.20 11.77 11.90
CA VAL A 101 13.60 11.42 13.28
C VAL A 101 12.38 11.17 14.16
N GLU A 102 11.37 12.01 14.02
CA GLU A 102 10.09 11.94 14.73
C GLU A 102 8.97 11.61 13.73
N VAL A 103 8.20 10.57 14.02
CA VAL A 103 7.00 10.24 13.26
C VAL A 103 5.80 10.78 14.01
N GLU A 104 5.12 11.76 13.42
CA GLU A 104 3.96 12.42 14.00
C GLU A 104 2.63 11.71 13.68
N GLN A 105 1.57 12.08 14.39
CA GLN A 105 0.19 11.62 14.19
C GLN A 105 -0.34 11.75 12.75
N SER A 106 0.17 12.67 11.94
CA SER A 106 -0.22 12.81 10.53
C SER A 106 0.02 11.55 9.70
N VAL A 107 0.97 10.68 10.09
CA VAL A 107 1.18 9.37 9.44
C VAL A 107 -0.05 8.45 9.56
N VAL A 108 -0.87 8.63 10.60
CA VAL A 108 -2.11 7.87 10.81
C VAL A 108 -3.14 8.22 9.74
N GLU A 109 -3.20 9.49 9.32
CA GLU A 109 -4.09 9.94 8.25
C GLU A 109 -3.66 9.37 6.90
N TYR A 110 -2.35 9.38 6.61
CA TYR A 110 -1.83 8.68 5.43
C TYR A 110 -2.24 7.21 5.42
N TYR A 111 -2.05 6.49 6.53
CA TYR A 111 -2.42 5.08 6.61
C TYR A 111 -3.92 4.84 6.37
N LYS A 112 -4.80 5.64 6.98
CA LYS A 112 -6.25 5.55 6.74
C LYS A 112 -6.61 5.74 5.28
N ASN A 113 -5.99 6.72 4.62
CA ASN A 113 -6.22 6.98 3.20
C ASN A 113 -5.67 5.84 2.32
N ILE A 114 -4.54 5.23 2.70
CA ILE A 114 -4.01 4.03 2.04
C ILE A 114 -5.01 2.88 2.15
N GLU A 115 -5.58 2.61 3.32
CA GLU A 115 -6.61 1.57 3.49
C GLU A 115 -7.83 1.83 2.60
N LEU A 116 -8.32 3.08 2.55
CA LEU A 116 -9.46 3.46 1.73
C LEU A 116 -9.21 3.27 0.24
N GLU A 117 -8.06 3.70 -0.27
CA GLU A 117 -7.71 3.48 -1.68
C GLU A 117 -7.42 2.03 -2.00
N PHE A 118 -6.82 1.29 -1.07
CA PHE A 118 -6.60 -0.14 -1.23
C PHE A 118 -7.93 -0.92 -1.31
N GLU A 119 -8.95 -0.53 -0.55
CA GLU A 119 -10.29 -1.10 -0.68
C GLU A 119 -10.91 -0.83 -2.06
N LYS A 120 -10.71 0.38 -2.61
CA LYS A 120 -11.19 0.72 -3.96
C LYS A 120 -10.46 -0.11 -5.01
N LEU A 121 -9.14 -0.28 -4.87
CA LEU A 121 -8.35 -1.16 -5.72
C LEU A 121 -8.88 -2.59 -5.68
N CYS A 122 -9.13 -3.13 -4.49
CA CYS A 122 -9.70 -4.46 -4.32
C CYS A 122 -11.05 -4.59 -5.03
N LYS A 123 -11.93 -3.59 -4.95
CA LYS A 123 -13.23 -3.61 -5.65
C LYS A 123 -13.04 -3.65 -7.16
N ILE A 124 -12.13 -2.87 -7.73
CA ILE A 124 -11.87 -2.95 -9.17
C ILE A 124 -11.32 -4.32 -9.54
N VAL A 125 -10.35 -4.83 -8.79
CA VAL A 125 -9.72 -6.11 -9.11
C VAL A 125 -10.64 -7.32 -8.89
N VAL A 126 -11.53 -7.27 -7.91
CA VAL A 126 -12.52 -8.32 -7.63
C VAL A 126 -13.76 -8.21 -8.52
N CYS A 127 -14.18 -7.01 -8.93
CA CYS A 127 -15.27 -6.81 -9.88
C CYS A 127 -14.89 -7.12 -11.34
N MET A 128 -13.61 -7.40 -11.62
CA MET A 128 -13.17 -7.99 -12.90
C MET A 128 -13.47 -9.50 -13.02
N ARG A 129 -14.26 -10.06 -12.10
CA ARG A 129 -14.72 -11.46 -12.10
C ARG A 129 -15.93 -11.69 -12.99
#